data_AF-A0A0G0FRI0-F1
#
_entry.id   AF-A0A0G0FRI0-F1
#
_cell.length_a   1.000
_cell.length_b   1.000
_cell.length_c   1.000
_cell.angle_alpha   90.00
_cell.angle_beta   90.00
_cell.angle_gamma   90.00
#
_symmetry.space_group_name_H-M   'P 1'
#
loop_
_entity.id
_entity.type
_entity.pdbx_description
1 polymer ?
#
loop_
_entity_poly.entity_id
_entity_poly.type
_entity_poly.pdbx_seq_one_letter_code
_entity_poly.pdbx_strand_id
1 'polypeptide(L)'
;MKTKICQNCKKEFLIEKEDFNFYEKIKVPPPTFCSDCRLQRRLMVRNERNMYHRECGLCKKSIISMYSTDKPFPVYCSPCWWSDKWDSTQYGVDYNFKETFFSQFQKLFNKVPRPALIASNIKNCDYCNYFADGKDCYLCFGSINVENCLYGSPYESKYCVDTYLARECEYCYECIDCEKLSNSIFAQDCSNSFDLIYCFDCKNCQDCIGCVGLRGQKYNIFNRPYSKEEYIKKRNELLSNGHNGFEEINKKFQALKLTVPHIYSTFIQSINFSGNHVMHSKDVKDCFDINAMNTLVFGKQTKQIFQIHVVILIILLMQIFALVPLIYLAVSVLGVNIIIF
;
A
#
# COMPACT_ATOMS: atom_id res chain seq x y z
N MET A 1 9.40 -25.99 20.70
CA MET A 1 10.07 -25.60 19.44
C MET A 1 10.45 -26.86 18.67
N LYS A 2 10.38 -26.85 17.33
CA LYS A 2 10.83 -27.96 16.47
C LYS A 2 11.22 -27.43 15.09
N THR A 3 12.42 -27.76 14.63
CA THR A 3 12.89 -27.46 13.27
C THR A 3 12.20 -28.39 12.27
N LYS A 4 11.85 -27.86 11.08
CA LYS A 4 11.41 -28.63 9.91
C LYS A 4 12.11 -28.12 8.65
N ILE A 5 12.26 -29.00 7.67
CA ILE A 5 12.65 -28.63 6.30
C ILE A 5 11.40 -28.11 5.56
N CYS A 6 11.50 -26.97 4.89
CA CYS A 6 10.43 -26.39 4.08
C CYS A 6 10.19 -27.21 2.81
N GLN A 7 8.95 -27.66 2.60
CA GLN A 7 8.56 -28.47 1.44
C GLN A 7 8.88 -27.81 0.09
N ASN A 8 8.83 -26.47 0.02
CA ASN A 8 9.15 -25.70 -1.18
C ASN A 8 10.66 -25.45 -1.33
N CYS A 9 11.19 -24.44 -0.64
CA CYS A 9 12.55 -23.94 -0.82
C CYS A 9 13.65 -24.79 -0.17
N LYS A 10 13.31 -25.93 0.46
CA LYS A 10 14.21 -26.88 1.13
C LYS A 10 15.07 -26.31 2.28
N LYS A 11 14.94 -25.02 2.59
CA LYS A 11 15.54 -24.39 3.78
C LYS A 11 14.87 -24.90 5.06
N GLU A 12 15.63 -24.98 6.14
CA GLU A 12 15.08 -25.22 7.47
C GLU A 12 14.28 -24.01 7.97
N PHE A 13 13.30 -24.26 8.83
CA PHE A 13 12.58 -23.24 9.58
C PHE A 13 12.17 -23.77 10.95
N LEU A 14 12.14 -22.88 11.93
CA LEU A 14 11.67 -23.17 13.28
C LEU A 14 10.14 -23.06 13.36
N ILE A 15 9.53 -23.93 14.16
CA ILE A 15 8.16 -23.78 14.65
C ILE A 15 8.26 -23.64 16.18
N GLU A 16 7.74 -22.55 16.74
CA GLU A 16 7.84 -22.25 18.16
C GLU A 16 6.95 -23.20 19.00
N LYS A 17 7.02 -23.19 20.34
CA LYS A 17 6.08 -24.02 21.13
C LYS A 17 4.66 -23.44 21.06
N GLU A 18 4.60 -22.13 20.99
CA GLU A 18 3.43 -21.26 20.96
C GLU A 18 2.67 -21.42 19.64
N ASP A 19 3.40 -21.59 18.53
CA ASP A 19 2.87 -22.01 17.23
C ASP A 19 2.06 -23.32 17.35
N PHE A 20 2.63 -24.37 17.98
CA PHE A 20 1.94 -25.67 18.09
C PHE A 20 0.63 -25.55 18.86
N ASN A 21 0.65 -24.85 20.01
CA ASN A 21 -0.55 -24.56 20.80
C ASN A 21 -1.62 -23.82 19.98
N PHE A 22 -1.21 -22.91 19.08
CA PHE A 22 -2.14 -22.20 18.19
C PHE A 22 -2.76 -23.11 17.13
N TYR A 23 -1.96 -23.90 16.40
CA TYR A 23 -2.49 -24.82 15.36
C TYR A 23 -3.39 -25.90 15.96
N GLU A 24 -3.07 -26.41 17.15
CA GLU A 24 -3.91 -27.35 17.91
C GLU A 24 -5.27 -26.71 18.29
N LYS A 25 -5.26 -25.49 18.83
CA LYS A 25 -6.48 -24.76 19.20
C LYS A 25 -7.46 -24.57 18.04
N ILE A 26 -6.95 -24.32 16.82
CA ILE A 26 -7.77 -24.19 15.60
C ILE A 26 -7.99 -25.52 14.85
N LYS A 27 -7.49 -26.65 15.40
CA LYS A 27 -7.63 -28.02 14.86
C LYS A 27 -7.07 -28.19 13.44
N VAL A 28 -5.89 -27.64 13.15
CA VAL A 28 -5.19 -27.81 11.86
C VAL A 28 -3.75 -28.34 12.06
N PRO A 29 -3.16 -29.04 11.07
CA PRO A 29 -1.79 -29.53 11.21
C PRO A 29 -0.74 -28.39 11.19
N PRO A 30 0.37 -28.51 11.95
CA PRO A 30 1.44 -27.52 11.98
C PRO A 30 2.21 -27.48 10.66
N PRO A 31 2.65 -26.29 10.20
CA PRO A 31 3.03 -26.03 8.80
C PRO A 31 4.14 -26.93 8.23
N THR A 32 4.09 -27.19 6.92
CA THR A 32 5.16 -27.83 6.13
C THR A 32 5.93 -26.84 5.24
N PHE A 33 5.50 -25.58 5.18
CA PHE A 33 6.13 -24.48 4.46
C PHE A 33 6.58 -23.41 5.46
N CYS A 34 7.77 -22.84 5.27
CA CYS A 34 8.26 -21.72 6.07
C CYS A 34 7.36 -20.47 5.94
N SER A 35 7.52 -19.50 6.84
CA SER A 35 6.81 -18.22 6.86
C SER A 35 6.78 -17.52 5.50
N ASP A 36 7.90 -17.46 4.79
CA ASP A 36 8.01 -16.72 3.53
C ASP A 36 7.44 -17.47 2.33
N CYS A 37 7.59 -18.80 2.24
CA CYS A 37 6.87 -19.57 1.21
C CYS A 37 5.35 -19.60 1.48
N ARG A 38 4.91 -19.47 2.74
CA ARG A 38 3.49 -19.22 3.05
C ARG A 38 3.04 -17.81 2.63
N LEU A 39 3.90 -16.79 2.77
CA LEU A 39 3.61 -15.45 2.26
C LEU A 39 3.51 -15.43 0.73
N GLN A 40 4.50 -15.98 0.03
CA GLN A 40 4.53 -16.06 -1.44
C GLN A 40 3.23 -16.66 -1.97
N ARG A 41 2.75 -17.77 -1.38
CA ARG A 41 1.48 -18.40 -1.75
C ARG A 41 0.23 -17.54 -1.49
N ARG A 42 0.23 -16.65 -0.48
CA ARG A 42 -0.85 -15.66 -0.29
C ARG A 42 -0.77 -14.50 -1.28
N LEU A 43 0.43 -14.06 -1.63
CA LEU A 43 0.64 -12.96 -2.58
C LEU A 43 0.46 -13.39 -4.05
N MET A 44 0.64 -14.68 -4.38
CA MET A 44 0.48 -15.23 -5.75
C MET A 44 -0.86 -14.92 -6.42
N VAL A 45 -1.94 -14.68 -5.66
CA VAL A 45 -3.28 -14.36 -6.19
C VAL A 45 -3.55 -12.85 -6.30
N ARG A 46 -2.69 -12.01 -5.73
CA ARG A 46 -2.75 -10.54 -5.85
C ARG A 46 -1.89 -10.12 -7.04
N ASN A 47 -2.51 -9.44 -8.01
CA ASN A 47 -1.77 -8.66 -8.98
C ASN A 47 -2.19 -7.20 -8.88
N GLU A 48 -1.32 -6.40 -8.26
CA GLU A 48 -1.53 -4.98 -8.02
C GLU A 48 -1.16 -4.12 -9.25
N ARG A 49 0.02 -4.37 -9.84
CA ARG A 49 0.69 -3.43 -10.76
C ARG A 49 0.87 -3.93 -12.20
N ASN A 50 0.78 -5.23 -12.48
CA ASN A 50 0.94 -5.72 -13.85
C ASN A 50 -0.39 -5.58 -14.59
N MET A 51 -0.52 -4.52 -15.38
CA MET A 51 -1.73 -4.18 -16.12
C MET A 51 -1.66 -4.71 -17.55
N TYR A 52 -2.79 -5.20 -18.05
CA TYR A 52 -2.91 -5.78 -19.39
C TYR A 52 -4.12 -5.21 -20.11
N HIS A 53 -4.01 -5.00 -21.43
CA HIS A 53 -5.18 -4.79 -22.27
C HIS A 53 -5.92 -6.11 -22.50
N ARG A 54 -7.24 -6.09 -22.29
CA ARG A 54 -8.17 -7.19 -22.62
C ARG A 54 -9.45 -6.61 -23.20
N GLU A 55 -10.30 -7.45 -23.76
CA GLU A 55 -11.71 -7.12 -23.98
C GLU A 55 -12.55 -7.47 -22.73
N CYS A 56 -13.58 -6.66 -22.46
CA CYS A 56 -14.60 -6.99 -21.48
C CYS A 56 -15.42 -8.20 -21.97
N GLY A 57 -15.43 -9.29 -21.19
CA GLY A 57 -16.16 -10.51 -21.52
C GLY A 57 -17.64 -10.27 -21.83
N LEU A 58 -18.27 -9.30 -21.16
CA LEU A 58 -19.68 -8.95 -21.32
C LEU A 58 -19.93 -7.95 -22.47
N CYS A 59 -19.30 -6.77 -22.43
CA CYS A 59 -19.59 -5.67 -23.37
C CYS A 59 -18.57 -5.46 -24.51
N LYS A 60 -17.57 -6.32 -24.63
CA LYS A 60 -16.52 -6.36 -25.68
C LYS A 60 -15.65 -5.11 -25.85
N LYS A 61 -15.88 -4.04 -25.08
CA LYS A 61 -14.99 -2.87 -25.04
C LYS A 61 -13.57 -3.27 -24.63
N SER A 62 -12.57 -2.63 -25.22
CA SER A 62 -11.18 -2.68 -24.74
C SER A 62 -11.11 -2.08 -23.33
N ILE A 63 -10.39 -2.76 -22.44
CA ILE A 63 -10.29 -2.48 -21.01
C ILE A 63 -8.87 -2.72 -20.50
N ILE A 64 -8.55 -2.13 -19.36
CA ILE A 64 -7.35 -2.42 -18.57
C ILE A 64 -7.73 -3.45 -17.50
N SER A 65 -6.87 -4.45 -17.26
CA SER A 65 -7.10 -5.46 -16.23
C SER A 65 -5.80 -5.96 -15.58
N MET A 66 -5.90 -6.42 -14.34
CA MET A 66 -4.86 -7.22 -13.66
C MET A 66 -4.70 -8.64 -14.22
N TYR A 67 -5.48 -9.06 -15.22
CA TYR A 67 -5.42 -10.39 -15.79
C TYR A 67 -4.90 -10.34 -17.23
N SER A 68 -3.85 -11.10 -17.51
CA SER A 68 -3.29 -11.26 -18.86
C SER A 68 -4.24 -12.03 -19.77
N THR A 69 -4.10 -11.89 -21.09
CA THR A 69 -5.04 -12.43 -22.11
C THR A 69 -5.17 -13.95 -22.09
N ASP A 70 -4.11 -14.69 -21.70
CA ASP A 70 -4.09 -16.16 -21.59
C ASP A 70 -5.00 -16.73 -20.49
N LYS A 71 -5.48 -15.90 -19.56
CA LYS A 71 -6.29 -16.39 -18.43
C LYS A 71 -7.70 -16.79 -18.91
N PRO A 72 -8.17 -18.01 -18.59
CA PRO A 72 -9.31 -18.65 -19.26
C PRO A 72 -10.69 -18.14 -18.83
N PHE A 73 -10.77 -17.40 -17.72
CA PHE A 73 -12.02 -16.89 -17.17
C PHE A 73 -12.44 -15.56 -17.83
N PRO A 74 -13.76 -15.26 -17.87
CA PRO A 74 -14.24 -13.95 -18.30
C PRO A 74 -13.77 -12.83 -17.36
N VAL A 75 -13.56 -11.63 -17.91
CA VAL A 75 -13.14 -10.44 -17.17
C VAL A 75 -14.04 -9.28 -17.54
N TYR A 76 -14.69 -8.63 -16.57
CA TYR A 76 -15.68 -7.56 -16.80
C TYR A 76 -15.14 -6.21 -16.31
N CYS A 77 -15.33 -5.14 -17.07
CA CYS A 77 -15.05 -3.78 -16.57
C CYS A 77 -15.97 -3.41 -15.41
N SER A 78 -15.55 -2.43 -14.60
CA SER A 78 -16.31 -1.94 -13.45
C SER A 78 -17.80 -1.62 -13.78
N PRO A 79 -18.13 -0.90 -14.87
CA PRO A 79 -19.54 -0.64 -15.25
C PRO A 79 -20.35 -1.86 -15.72
N CYS A 80 -19.70 -3.02 -15.97
CA CYS A 80 -20.38 -4.28 -16.24
C CYS A 80 -20.47 -5.15 -14.98
N TRP A 81 -19.40 -5.17 -14.18
CA TRP A 81 -19.33 -5.91 -12.91
C TRP A 81 -20.37 -5.41 -11.91
N TRP A 82 -20.53 -4.09 -11.78
CA TRP A 82 -21.53 -3.44 -10.91
C TRP A 82 -22.87 -3.17 -11.62
N SER A 83 -23.31 -4.05 -12.53
CA SER A 83 -24.59 -3.90 -13.25
C SER A 83 -25.38 -5.20 -13.30
N ASP A 84 -26.71 -5.09 -13.31
CA ASP A 84 -27.68 -6.21 -13.33
C ASP A 84 -27.68 -7.00 -14.66
N LYS A 85 -26.68 -6.79 -15.52
CA LYS A 85 -26.49 -7.45 -16.81
C LYS A 85 -25.82 -8.82 -16.71
N TRP A 86 -25.43 -9.22 -15.51
CA TRP A 86 -24.95 -10.55 -15.18
C TRP A 86 -25.36 -10.90 -13.75
N ASP A 87 -25.48 -12.19 -13.46
CA ASP A 87 -25.71 -12.69 -12.12
C ASP A 87 -24.70 -13.80 -11.79
N SER A 88 -24.16 -13.74 -10.58
CA SER A 88 -23.22 -14.72 -10.05
C SER A 88 -23.87 -16.09 -9.76
N THR A 89 -25.18 -16.15 -9.43
CA THR A 89 -25.85 -17.42 -9.10
C THR A 89 -25.97 -18.35 -10.30
N GLN A 90 -26.05 -17.81 -11.52
CA GLN A 90 -26.08 -18.54 -12.80
C GLN A 90 -24.84 -19.40 -13.06
N TYR A 91 -23.78 -19.21 -12.26
CA TYR A 91 -22.55 -19.99 -12.36
C TYR A 91 -22.55 -21.23 -11.45
N GLY A 92 -23.50 -21.33 -10.51
CA GLY A 92 -23.65 -22.46 -9.59
C GLY A 92 -23.70 -23.81 -10.30
N VAL A 93 -23.12 -24.83 -9.65
CA VAL A 93 -23.09 -26.22 -10.10
C VAL A 93 -23.15 -27.16 -8.89
N ASP A 94 -23.87 -28.27 -9.03
CA ASP A 94 -23.96 -29.29 -7.98
C ASP A 94 -22.63 -30.02 -7.79
N TYR A 95 -22.38 -30.49 -6.55
CA TYR A 95 -21.15 -31.21 -6.23
C TYR A 95 -21.20 -32.66 -6.71
N ASN A 96 -20.31 -33.02 -7.63
CA ASN A 96 -20.14 -34.38 -8.12
C ASN A 96 -19.15 -35.15 -7.23
N PHE A 97 -19.65 -36.01 -6.35
CA PHE A 97 -18.82 -36.86 -5.48
C PHE A 97 -17.89 -37.84 -6.20
N LYS A 98 -18.03 -38.02 -7.54
CA LYS A 98 -17.11 -38.83 -8.35
C LYS A 98 -15.86 -38.07 -8.82
N GLU A 99 -15.81 -36.75 -8.65
CA GLU A 99 -14.65 -35.92 -8.97
C GLU A 99 -13.98 -35.35 -7.71
N THR A 100 -12.68 -35.05 -7.80
CA THR A 100 -11.99 -34.36 -6.70
C THR A 100 -12.49 -32.91 -6.58
N PHE A 101 -12.57 -32.40 -5.34
CA PHE A 101 -12.98 -31.02 -5.06
C PHE A 101 -12.18 -30.00 -5.91
N PHE A 102 -10.86 -30.15 -5.99
CA PHE A 102 -10.01 -29.22 -6.74
C PHE A 102 -10.23 -29.26 -8.26
N SER A 103 -10.63 -30.39 -8.85
CA SER A 103 -11.04 -30.45 -10.27
C SER A 103 -12.26 -29.57 -10.51
N GLN A 104 -13.31 -29.79 -9.71
CA GLN A 104 -14.59 -29.09 -9.83
C GLN A 104 -14.43 -27.59 -9.52
N PHE A 105 -13.68 -27.27 -8.47
CA PHE A 105 -13.35 -25.89 -8.10
C PHE A 105 -12.58 -25.19 -9.22
N GLN A 106 -11.58 -25.82 -9.84
CA GLN A 106 -10.83 -25.21 -10.95
C GLN A 106 -11.69 -25.00 -12.19
N LYS A 107 -12.59 -25.94 -12.52
CA LYS A 107 -13.58 -25.78 -13.61
C LYS A 107 -14.48 -24.57 -13.36
N LEU A 108 -15.03 -24.44 -12.14
CA LEU A 108 -15.90 -23.34 -11.76
C LEU A 108 -15.16 -21.99 -11.69
N PHE A 109 -13.97 -21.96 -11.09
CA PHE A 109 -13.08 -20.80 -11.01
C PHE A 109 -12.64 -20.29 -12.40
N ASN A 110 -12.62 -21.16 -13.42
CA ASN A 110 -12.41 -20.80 -14.82
C ASN A 110 -13.69 -20.35 -15.55
N LYS A 111 -14.89 -20.69 -15.04
CA LYS A 111 -16.19 -20.29 -15.62
C LYS A 111 -16.66 -18.93 -15.09
N VAL A 112 -16.48 -18.67 -13.79
CA VAL A 112 -16.97 -17.47 -13.10
C VAL A 112 -16.22 -16.20 -13.57
N PRO A 113 -16.92 -15.13 -13.99
CA PRO A 113 -16.33 -13.84 -14.34
C PRO A 113 -15.61 -13.17 -13.18
N ARG A 114 -14.73 -12.21 -13.49
CA ARG A 114 -13.99 -11.42 -12.50
C ARG A 114 -14.02 -9.93 -12.82
N PRO A 115 -13.93 -9.03 -11.82
CA PRO A 115 -13.74 -7.61 -12.08
C PRO A 115 -12.36 -7.41 -12.72
N ALA A 116 -12.28 -6.51 -13.70
CA ALA A 116 -11.02 -6.21 -14.39
C ALA A 116 -9.96 -5.63 -13.46
N LEU A 117 -10.39 -4.75 -12.56
CA LEU A 117 -9.64 -4.02 -11.54
C LEU A 117 -10.45 -4.05 -10.23
N ILE A 118 -9.79 -4.05 -9.08
CA ILE A 118 -10.49 -3.92 -7.80
C ILE A 118 -10.71 -2.43 -7.52
N ALA A 119 -11.89 -1.93 -7.88
CA ALA A 119 -12.27 -0.56 -7.62
C ALA A 119 -13.75 -0.37 -7.25
N SER A 120 -14.02 0.56 -6.34
CA SER A 120 -15.37 0.93 -5.86
C SER A 120 -15.51 2.45 -5.75
N ASN A 121 -16.69 3.00 -6.08
CA ASN A 121 -16.98 4.43 -6.02
C ASN A 121 -15.87 5.32 -6.65
N ILE A 122 -15.56 5.06 -7.92
CA ILE A 122 -14.53 5.79 -8.67
C ILE A 122 -15.10 6.61 -9.84
N LYS A 123 -14.43 7.73 -10.16
CA LYS A 123 -14.74 8.57 -11.33
C LYS A 123 -13.44 9.01 -12.02
N ASN A 124 -13.29 8.71 -13.31
CA ASN A 124 -12.09 9.07 -14.10
C ASN A 124 -10.79 8.50 -13.49
N CYS A 125 -10.82 7.22 -13.07
CA CYS A 125 -9.70 6.52 -12.41
C CYS A 125 -9.41 5.15 -13.07
N ASP A 126 -9.53 5.06 -14.40
CA ASP A 126 -9.59 3.78 -15.15
C ASP A 126 -8.30 2.93 -15.07
N TYR A 127 -7.23 3.48 -14.52
CA TYR A 127 -5.93 2.84 -14.32
C TYR A 127 -5.66 2.47 -12.86
N CYS A 128 -6.52 2.84 -11.91
CA CYS A 128 -6.32 2.56 -10.48
C CYS A 128 -6.80 1.16 -10.11
N ASN A 129 -6.08 0.49 -9.22
CA ASN A 129 -6.36 -0.89 -8.78
C ASN A 129 -6.21 -0.98 -7.25
N TYR A 130 -6.99 -1.84 -6.60
CA TYR A 130 -7.15 -1.89 -5.14
C TYR A 130 -7.45 -0.50 -4.54
N PHE A 131 -8.39 0.21 -5.15
CA PHE A 131 -8.62 1.65 -4.95
C PHE A 131 -10.11 1.96 -4.72
N ALA A 132 -10.45 2.84 -3.78
CA ALA A 132 -11.84 3.19 -3.49
C ALA A 132 -12.04 4.68 -3.24
N ASP A 133 -13.29 5.15 -3.43
CA ASP A 133 -13.72 6.51 -3.07
C ASP A 133 -12.79 7.58 -3.64
N GLY A 134 -12.67 7.66 -4.96
CA GLY A 134 -11.66 8.52 -5.57
C GLY A 134 -11.89 8.95 -7.00
N LYS A 135 -11.34 10.11 -7.35
CA LYS A 135 -11.76 10.90 -8.51
C LYS A 135 -10.59 11.58 -9.21
N ASP A 136 -10.59 11.54 -10.55
CA ASP A 136 -9.60 12.19 -11.41
C ASP A 136 -8.15 11.78 -11.06
N CYS A 137 -7.87 10.46 -11.03
CA CYS A 137 -6.59 9.89 -10.59
C CYS A 137 -5.95 8.93 -11.61
N TYR A 138 -4.62 8.79 -11.61
CA TYR A 138 -3.88 8.07 -12.65
C TYR A 138 -2.68 7.23 -12.13
N LEU A 139 -2.95 5.95 -11.82
CA LEU A 139 -2.00 4.91 -11.35
C LEU A 139 -1.62 4.97 -9.86
N CYS A 140 -2.57 5.29 -8.99
CA CYS A 140 -2.54 4.91 -7.57
C CYS A 140 -3.03 3.45 -7.38
N PHE A 141 -2.38 2.69 -6.48
CA PHE A 141 -2.46 1.21 -6.43
C PHE A 141 -2.94 0.60 -5.08
N GLY A 142 -3.34 1.42 -4.12
CA GLY A 142 -3.69 0.94 -2.78
C GLY A 142 -4.12 2.08 -1.86
N SER A 143 -5.27 2.68 -2.12
CA SER A 143 -5.69 3.93 -1.48
C SER A 143 -7.22 4.08 -1.43
N ILE A 144 -7.68 4.90 -0.48
CA ILE A 144 -9.09 5.22 -0.25
C ILE A 144 -9.20 6.73 0.00
N ASN A 145 -10.27 7.38 -0.44
CA ASN A 145 -10.52 8.82 -0.26
C ASN A 145 -9.43 9.72 -0.91
N VAL A 146 -9.30 9.62 -2.24
CA VAL A 146 -8.25 10.33 -3.01
C VAL A 146 -8.83 11.04 -4.23
N GLU A 147 -8.64 12.35 -4.32
CA GLU A 147 -8.95 13.14 -5.52
C GLU A 147 -7.68 13.75 -6.14
N ASN A 148 -7.67 13.93 -7.46
CA ASN A 148 -6.66 14.70 -8.22
C ASN A 148 -5.19 14.27 -7.97
N CYS A 149 -4.95 12.97 -7.80
CA CYS A 149 -3.62 12.41 -7.55
C CYS A 149 -3.19 11.48 -8.69
N LEU A 150 -1.95 11.61 -9.17
CA LEU A 150 -1.42 10.71 -10.19
C LEU A 150 -1.06 9.35 -9.56
N TYR A 151 0.17 9.20 -9.07
CA TYR A 151 0.70 7.90 -8.61
C TYR A 151 0.70 7.76 -7.07
N GLY A 152 0.93 6.53 -6.59
CA GLY A 152 1.34 6.26 -5.20
C GLY A 152 0.25 5.87 -4.19
N SER A 153 0.38 6.39 -2.96
CA SER A 153 -0.51 6.10 -1.81
C SER A 153 -0.49 7.22 -0.75
N PRO A 154 -1.38 8.23 -0.87
CA PRO A 154 -1.52 9.35 0.07
C PRO A 154 -2.61 9.09 1.15
N TYR A 155 -2.69 9.95 2.18
CA TYR A 155 -3.83 9.95 3.12
C TYR A 155 -3.94 11.29 3.90
N GLU A 156 -4.63 12.33 3.44
CA GLU A 156 -5.51 12.50 2.27
C GLU A 156 -5.12 13.78 1.48
N SER A 157 -5.77 14.04 0.34
CA SER A 157 -5.19 14.83 -0.77
C SER A 157 -6.15 15.85 -1.40
N LYS A 158 -5.59 16.89 -2.04
CA LYS A 158 -6.02 17.30 -3.40
C LYS A 158 -4.87 17.48 -4.40
N TYR A 159 -3.71 17.99 -3.98
CA TYR A 159 -2.63 18.32 -4.92
C TYR A 159 -1.28 17.78 -4.41
N CYS A 160 -1.12 16.46 -4.50
CA CYS A 160 0.11 15.73 -4.20
C CYS A 160 0.62 15.01 -5.46
N VAL A 161 1.93 14.80 -5.51
CA VAL A 161 2.66 14.43 -6.73
C VAL A 161 3.53 13.20 -6.48
N ASP A 162 3.28 12.18 -7.31
CA ASP A 162 4.06 10.99 -7.70
C ASP A 162 4.62 10.06 -6.60
N THR A 163 4.63 10.50 -5.34
CA THR A 163 4.11 9.81 -4.14
C THR A 163 4.55 8.37 -3.80
N TYR A 164 5.06 8.20 -2.58
CA TYR A 164 4.79 7.05 -1.71
C TYR A 164 4.79 7.55 -0.26
N LEU A 165 3.63 7.53 0.40
CA LEU A 165 3.34 8.23 1.67
C LEU A 165 3.37 9.77 1.61
N ALA A 166 2.28 10.39 2.08
CA ALA A 166 2.19 11.76 2.60
C ALA A 166 0.85 11.85 3.37
N ARG A 167 0.74 12.70 4.41
CA ARG A 167 -0.52 12.86 5.16
C ARG A 167 -0.98 14.30 5.40
N GLU A 168 -2.29 14.49 5.16
CA GLU A 168 -3.05 15.76 5.14
C GLU A 168 -2.36 16.86 4.32
N CYS A 169 -2.62 16.94 3.00
CA CYS A 169 -1.77 17.71 2.08
C CYS A 169 -2.52 18.45 0.94
N GLU A 170 -2.10 19.71 0.67
CA GLU A 170 -2.43 20.44 -0.57
C GLU A 170 -1.23 21.27 -1.10
N TYR A 171 -0.88 21.03 -2.37
CA TYR A 171 0.20 21.61 -3.19
C TYR A 171 1.64 21.24 -2.78
N CYS A 172 2.12 20.12 -3.30
CA CYS A 172 3.49 19.61 -3.15
C CYS A 172 4.07 19.05 -4.47
N TYR A 173 5.37 19.29 -4.74
CA TYR A 173 6.12 18.67 -5.85
C TYR A 173 7.52 18.22 -5.37
N GLU A 174 7.90 16.97 -5.68
CA GLU A 174 9.06 16.25 -5.11
C GLU A 174 9.19 16.36 -3.58
N CYS A 175 8.32 15.64 -2.86
CA CYS A 175 8.38 15.52 -1.40
C CYS A 175 8.62 14.08 -0.95
N ILE A 176 9.37 13.89 0.15
CA ILE A 176 9.68 12.59 0.75
C ILE A 176 9.44 12.66 2.27
N ASP A 177 8.64 11.74 2.81
CA ASP A 177 8.31 11.58 4.24
C ASP A 177 7.89 12.88 4.96
N CYS A 178 6.99 13.63 4.33
CA CYS A 178 6.44 14.90 4.83
C CYS A 178 5.00 14.80 5.36
N GLU A 179 4.65 15.67 6.32
CA GLU A 179 3.33 15.73 6.97
C GLU A 179 2.83 17.18 7.10
N LYS A 180 1.58 17.46 6.70
CA LYS A 180 0.94 18.79 6.84
C LYS A 180 1.81 19.92 6.26
N LEU A 181 2.06 19.83 4.96
CA LEU A 181 2.72 20.87 4.16
C LEU A 181 1.72 21.59 3.25
N SER A 182 2.00 22.86 2.95
CA SER A 182 1.29 23.61 1.91
C SER A 182 2.23 24.51 1.10
N ASN A 183 1.93 24.70 -0.19
CA ASN A 183 2.71 25.50 -1.15
C ASN A 183 4.23 25.26 -1.04
N SER A 184 4.66 24.00 -1.12
CA SER A 184 6.03 23.60 -0.80
C SER A 184 6.63 22.67 -1.87
N ILE A 185 7.90 22.89 -2.20
CA ILE A 185 8.59 22.23 -3.32
C ILE A 185 10.01 21.78 -2.94
N PHE A 186 10.38 20.56 -3.35
CA PHE A 186 11.64 19.91 -2.98
C PHE A 186 11.85 19.85 -1.45
N ALA A 187 10.86 19.33 -0.73
CA ALA A 187 10.84 19.28 0.73
C ALA A 187 10.93 17.82 1.25
N GLN A 188 11.90 17.55 2.11
CA GLN A 188 12.16 16.22 2.68
C GLN A 188 12.15 16.26 4.22
N ASP A 189 11.54 15.25 4.86
CA ASP A 189 11.46 15.09 6.33
C ASP A 189 10.82 16.29 7.06
N CYS A 190 10.10 17.16 6.33
CA CYS A 190 9.51 18.40 6.84
C CYS A 190 8.09 18.19 7.36
N SER A 191 7.69 18.93 8.41
CA SER A 191 6.28 18.87 8.86
C SER A 191 5.69 20.17 9.41
N ASN A 192 4.36 20.28 9.34
CA ASN A 192 3.56 21.38 9.87
C ASN A 192 4.07 22.76 9.38
N SER A 193 4.36 22.88 8.08
CA SER A 193 5.13 24.01 7.51
C SER A 193 4.59 24.45 6.15
N PHE A 194 4.86 25.70 5.74
CA PHE A 194 4.38 26.22 4.45
C PHE A 194 5.34 27.23 3.80
N ASP A 195 5.18 27.47 2.50
CA ASP A 195 6.09 28.30 1.69
C ASP A 195 7.56 27.85 1.80
N LEU A 196 7.80 26.55 1.61
CA LEU A 196 9.13 25.93 1.64
C LEU A 196 9.69 25.67 0.22
N ILE A 197 10.95 26.02 -0.02
CA ILE A 197 11.69 25.72 -1.26
C ILE A 197 13.03 25.06 -0.89
N TYR A 198 13.32 23.85 -1.38
CA TYR A 198 14.55 23.10 -1.06
C TYR A 198 14.82 23.05 0.46
N CYS A 199 13.99 22.32 1.21
CA CYS A 199 14.09 22.23 2.66
C CYS A 199 14.27 20.78 3.15
N PHE A 200 15.07 20.59 4.20
CA PHE A 200 15.31 19.29 4.81
C PHE A 200 15.13 19.34 6.33
N ASP A 201 14.33 18.42 6.89
CA ASP A 201 14.02 18.36 8.33
C ASP A 201 13.67 19.74 8.92
N CYS A 202 12.69 20.44 8.32
CA CYS A 202 12.17 21.71 8.84
C CYS A 202 10.78 21.49 9.46
N LYS A 203 10.56 21.97 10.68
CA LYS A 203 9.33 21.71 11.44
C LYS A 203 8.74 23.00 12.03
N ASN A 204 7.43 23.20 11.88
CA ASN A 204 6.73 24.46 12.22
C ASN A 204 7.40 25.71 11.60
N CYS A 205 7.74 25.65 10.32
CA CYS A 205 8.45 26.71 9.60
C CYS A 205 7.56 27.36 8.52
N GLN A 206 7.83 28.63 8.24
CA GLN A 206 7.14 29.42 7.20
C GLN A 206 8.18 30.17 6.36
N ASP A 207 7.93 30.39 5.07
CA ASP A 207 8.75 31.29 4.22
C ASP A 207 10.25 30.96 4.32
N CYS A 208 10.64 29.76 3.84
CA CYS A 208 12.00 29.24 3.99
C CYS A 208 12.58 28.69 2.69
N ILE A 209 13.82 29.05 2.36
CA ILE A 209 14.50 28.70 1.10
C ILE A 209 15.88 28.10 1.38
N GLY A 210 16.13 26.88 0.92
CA GLY A 210 17.43 26.23 1.06
C GLY A 210 17.80 25.86 2.50
N CYS A 211 16.81 25.67 3.39
CA CYS A 211 17.01 25.55 4.84
C CYS A 211 17.06 24.09 5.32
N VAL A 212 17.79 23.86 6.41
CA VAL A 212 18.10 22.52 6.93
C VAL A 212 18.00 22.51 8.46
N GLY A 213 17.18 21.61 9.03
CA GLY A 213 17.11 21.38 10.48
C GLY A 213 16.31 22.42 11.29
N LEU A 214 15.62 23.37 10.65
CA LEU A 214 14.99 24.50 11.35
C LEU A 214 13.75 24.10 12.17
N ARG A 215 13.48 24.87 13.24
CA ARG A 215 12.35 24.68 14.16
C ARG A 215 11.70 26.02 14.49
N GLY A 216 10.41 26.18 14.20
CA GLY A 216 9.65 27.39 14.57
C GLY A 216 10.04 28.67 13.79
N GLN A 217 10.84 28.57 12.73
CA GLN A 217 11.46 29.72 12.07
C GLN A 217 10.63 30.28 10.93
N LYS A 218 10.81 31.59 10.65
CA LYS A 218 10.14 32.32 9.57
C LYS A 218 11.14 33.16 8.77
N TYR A 219 10.86 33.41 7.49
CA TYR A 219 11.64 34.32 6.64
C TYR A 219 13.15 33.99 6.61
N ASN A 220 13.49 32.72 6.39
CA ASN A 220 14.87 32.23 6.44
C ASN A 220 15.38 31.80 5.07
N ILE A 221 16.64 32.10 4.74
CA ILE A 221 17.30 31.67 3.49
C ILE A 221 18.68 31.10 3.84
N PHE A 222 18.93 29.84 3.48
CA PHE A 222 20.13 29.07 3.85
C PHE A 222 20.47 29.16 5.35
N ASN A 223 19.47 28.92 6.22
CA ASN A 223 19.55 29.03 7.68
C ASN A 223 19.94 30.43 8.22
N ARG A 224 19.77 31.50 7.44
CA ARG A 224 19.93 32.89 7.90
C ARG A 224 18.56 33.58 7.99
N PRO A 225 18.23 34.24 9.11
CA PRO A 225 16.99 35.01 9.23
C PRO A 225 17.09 36.35 8.51
N TYR A 226 15.95 36.83 8.00
CA TYR A 226 15.79 38.12 7.34
C TYR A 226 14.56 38.85 7.90
N SER A 227 14.48 40.17 7.73
CA SER A 227 13.17 40.85 7.83
C SER A 227 12.24 40.35 6.72
N LYS A 228 10.93 40.53 6.89
CA LYS A 228 9.93 40.10 5.90
C LYS A 228 10.14 40.78 4.55
N GLU A 229 10.49 42.06 4.57
CA GLU A 229 10.69 42.92 3.41
C GLU A 229 11.96 42.52 2.63
N GLU A 230 13.06 42.26 3.36
CA GLU A 230 14.30 41.73 2.78
C GLU A 230 14.13 40.31 2.25
N TYR A 231 13.40 39.45 2.97
CA TYR A 231 13.09 38.09 2.53
C TYR A 231 12.31 38.10 1.21
N ILE A 232 11.23 38.89 1.11
CA ILE A 232 10.45 39.00 -0.13
C ILE A 232 11.34 39.49 -1.28
N LYS A 233 12.19 40.50 -1.04
CA LYS A 233 13.15 40.99 -2.05
C LYS A 233 14.13 39.88 -2.47
N LYS A 234 14.75 39.18 -1.52
CA LYS A 234 15.78 38.16 -1.77
C LYS A 234 15.21 36.88 -2.39
N ARG A 235 14.02 36.45 -1.99
CA ARG A 235 13.24 35.38 -2.64
C ARG A 235 12.97 35.73 -4.09
N ASN A 236 12.42 36.91 -4.36
CA ASN A 236 12.09 37.32 -5.72
C ASN A 236 13.35 37.45 -6.60
N GLU A 237 14.47 37.90 -6.04
CA GLU A 237 15.79 37.90 -6.70
C GLU A 237 16.26 36.46 -7.05
N LEU A 238 16.27 35.54 -6.07
CA LEU A 238 16.72 34.15 -6.26
C LEU A 238 15.87 33.37 -7.27
N LEU A 239 14.56 33.61 -7.31
CA LEU A 239 13.63 32.92 -8.22
C LEU A 239 13.53 33.57 -9.61
N SER A 240 14.09 34.78 -9.80
CA SER A 240 13.97 35.55 -11.06
C SER A 240 14.55 34.84 -12.29
N ASN A 241 15.58 34.01 -12.12
CA ASN A 241 16.27 33.30 -13.20
C ASN A 241 15.68 31.90 -13.47
N GLY A 242 14.45 31.64 -13.02
CA GLY A 242 13.72 30.39 -13.26
C GLY A 242 14.54 29.14 -12.93
N HIS A 243 14.62 28.20 -13.86
CA HIS A 243 15.36 26.94 -13.70
C HIS A 243 16.81 27.10 -13.21
N ASN A 244 17.54 28.10 -13.72
CA ASN A 244 18.92 28.37 -13.29
C ASN A 244 18.98 28.83 -11.81
N GLY A 245 17.97 29.61 -11.37
CA GLY A 245 17.82 29.99 -9.97
C GLY A 245 17.54 28.78 -9.08
N PHE A 246 16.68 27.87 -9.52
CA PHE A 246 16.44 26.60 -8.83
C PHE A 246 17.70 25.73 -8.74
N GLU A 247 18.49 25.60 -9.81
CA GLU A 247 19.79 24.91 -9.76
C GLU A 247 20.74 25.56 -8.73
N GLU A 248 20.85 26.89 -8.71
CA GLU A 248 21.70 27.60 -7.75
C GLU A 248 21.26 27.38 -6.30
N ILE A 249 19.95 27.39 -6.03
CA ILE A 249 19.42 27.10 -4.70
C ILE A 249 19.72 25.64 -4.32
N ASN A 250 19.51 24.68 -5.22
CA ASN A 250 19.82 23.27 -4.99
C ASN A 250 21.32 23.07 -4.67
N LYS A 251 22.22 23.63 -5.48
CA LYS A 251 23.68 23.54 -5.27
C LYS A 251 24.10 24.07 -3.89
N LYS A 252 23.52 25.19 -3.45
CA LYS A 252 23.77 25.78 -2.10
C LYS A 252 23.10 24.96 -0.98
N PHE A 253 21.91 24.43 -1.22
CA PHE A 253 21.16 23.57 -0.29
C PHE A 253 21.88 22.24 -0.03
N GLN A 254 22.36 21.52 -1.05
CA GLN A 254 23.10 20.28 -0.85
C GLN A 254 24.40 20.52 -0.08
N ALA A 255 25.12 21.61 -0.37
CA ALA A 255 26.30 22.01 0.38
C ALA A 255 25.97 22.28 1.87
N LEU A 256 24.89 23.03 2.16
CA LEU A 256 24.45 23.26 3.54
C LEU A 256 24.01 21.96 4.22
N LYS A 257 23.27 21.09 3.52
CA LYS A 257 22.80 19.79 4.03
C LYS A 257 23.96 18.91 4.48
N LEU A 258 25.10 18.92 3.79
CA LEU A 258 26.30 18.18 4.21
C LEU A 258 26.98 18.74 5.47
N THR A 259 26.72 20.00 5.86
CA THR A 259 27.33 20.64 7.04
C THR A 259 26.48 20.57 8.31
N VAL A 260 25.19 20.30 8.21
CA VAL A 260 24.28 20.20 9.36
C VAL A 260 24.19 18.74 9.84
N PRO A 261 24.29 18.43 11.14
CA PRO A 261 24.13 17.07 11.65
C PRO A 261 22.71 16.52 11.41
N HIS A 262 22.63 15.27 10.94
CA HIS A 262 21.37 14.58 10.67
C HIS A 262 21.01 13.61 11.80
N ILE A 263 19.70 13.40 12.00
CA ILE A 263 19.20 12.36 12.90
C ILE A 263 19.43 10.99 12.22
N TYR A 264 20.50 10.31 12.62
CA TYR A 264 20.91 8.98 12.09
C TYR A 264 19.75 7.99 12.04
N SER A 265 18.92 7.99 13.09
CA SER A 265 17.64 7.32 13.11
C SER A 265 16.82 7.91 14.26
N THR A 266 15.51 8.07 14.08
CA THR A 266 14.55 7.85 15.17
C THR A 266 14.70 6.38 15.67
N PHE A 267 13.93 5.84 16.63
CA PHE A 267 13.87 4.36 16.86
C PHE A 267 14.69 3.64 17.99
N ILE A 268 14.94 4.20 19.19
CA ILE A 268 15.66 3.48 20.29
C ILE A 268 15.15 3.81 21.72
N GLN A 269 14.72 2.83 22.57
CA GLN A 269 14.88 2.83 24.07
C GLN A 269 14.42 1.55 24.87
N SER A 270 14.61 0.30 24.39
CA SER A 270 14.38 -0.99 25.16
C SER A 270 14.86 -2.23 24.35
N ILE A 271 14.68 -3.55 24.64
CA ILE A 271 13.93 -4.51 25.53
C ILE A 271 12.42 -4.92 25.33
N ASN A 272 12.07 -5.73 24.28
CA ASN A 272 10.78 -6.43 23.91
C ASN A 272 9.62 -5.72 23.11
N PHE A 273 9.64 -5.71 21.74
CA PHE A 273 8.69 -5.17 20.72
C PHE A 273 9.01 -5.69 19.29
N SER A 274 8.56 -5.07 18.17
CA SER A 274 9.08 -5.20 16.79
C SER A 274 8.32 -4.38 15.70
N GLY A 275 8.91 -4.27 14.49
CA GLY A 275 8.42 -3.54 13.29
C GLY A 275 9.54 -2.68 12.65
N ASN A 276 9.29 -1.90 11.59
CA ASN A 276 10.20 -0.76 11.24
C ASN A 276 9.69 0.48 11.96
N HIS A 277 10.56 1.39 12.37
CA HIS A 277 10.19 2.60 13.14
C HIS A 277 9.97 2.38 14.66
N VAL A 278 10.95 1.74 15.30
CA VAL A 278 11.00 1.28 16.70
C VAL A 278 11.19 2.43 17.73
N MET A 279 10.51 3.58 17.58
CA MET A 279 10.67 4.79 18.42
C MET A 279 10.57 4.49 19.92
N HIS A 280 11.61 4.81 20.67
CA HIS A 280 11.71 4.60 22.13
C HIS A 280 11.27 3.22 22.61
N SER A 281 11.50 2.21 21.76
CA SER A 281 10.98 0.88 21.94
C SER A 281 12.04 -0.18 21.60
N LYS A 282 11.63 -1.44 21.35
CA LYS A 282 12.10 -2.54 22.20
C LYS A 282 12.47 -3.84 21.41
N ASP A 283 13.42 -4.68 21.88
CA ASP A 283 13.95 -5.95 21.25
C ASP A 283 12.95 -6.85 20.49
N VAL A 284 13.38 -7.47 19.38
CA VAL A 284 12.62 -7.39 18.11
C VAL A 284 12.52 -8.72 17.33
N LYS A 285 11.33 -9.08 16.79
CA LYS A 285 11.16 -9.76 15.48
C LYS A 285 9.78 -9.53 14.80
N ASP A 286 9.74 -8.93 13.60
CA ASP A 286 8.54 -8.70 12.77
C ASP A 286 8.87 -8.64 11.25
N CYS A 287 9.31 -7.57 10.57
CA CYS A 287 9.35 -6.12 10.86
C CYS A 287 8.91 -5.28 9.64
N PHE A 288 7.75 -4.59 9.62
CA PHE A 288 7.59 -3.37 8.79
C PHE A 288 6.60 -2.31 9.37
N ASP A 289 6.99 -1.04 9.20
CA ASP A 289 6.40 0.29 9.47
C ASP A 289 5.41 0.47 10.65
N ILE A 290 5.85 1.24 11.67
CA ILE A 290 5.18 1.55 12.95
C ILE A 290 5.33 3.05 13.36
N ASN A 291 4.94 3.39 14.59
CA ASN A 291 5.72 4.26 15.48
C ASN A 291 5.59 3.72 16.95
N ALA A 292 6.69 3.39 17.63
CA ALA A 292 6.83 3.15 19.10
C ALA A 292 5.92 2.13 19.86
N MET A 293 6.35 0.88 20.18
CA MET A 293 5.46 -0.06 20.94
C MET A 293 6.10 -1.26 21.72
N ASN A 294 5.35 -2.36 21.96
CA ASN A 294 5.64 -3.52 22.83
C ASN A 294 5.29 -4.91 22.21
N THR A 295 6.06 -5.96 22.58
CA THR A 295 5.93 -7.42 22.27
C THR A 295 5.53 -7.88 20.84
N LEU A 296 6.45 -8.40 20.01
CA LEU A 296 6.11 -8.96 18.67
C LEU A 296 6.90 -10.22 18.21
N VAL A 297 6.40 -10.86 17.13
CA VAL A 297 6.81 -12.20 16.65
C VAL A 297 7.10 -12.32 15.14
N PHE A 298 6.24 -11.80 14.24
CA PHE A 298 6.38 -11.87 12.77
C PHE A 298 5.33 -10.97 12.06
N GLY A 299 5.72 -10.22 11.02
CA GLY A 299 4.79 -9.36 10.26
C GLY A 299 5.36 -8.75 8.97
N LYS A 300 4.58 -7.88 8.33
CA LYS A 300 4.75 -7.48 6.90
C LYS A 300 4.09 -6.14 6.46
N GLN A 301 4.08 -5.11 7.31
CA GLN A 301 3.54 -3.74 7.08
C GLN A 301 2.05 -3.61 7.45
N THR A 302 1.81 -2.99 8.61
CA THR A 302 0.65 -3.37 9.46
C THR A 302 -0.69 -2.73 9.07
N LYS A 303 -0.73 -1.47 8.58
CA LYS A 303 -2.00 -0.84 8.14
C LYS A 303 -2.56 -1.44 6.86
N GLN A 304 -1.73 -1.65 5.83
CA GLN A 304 -2.20 -2.29 4.61
C GLN A 304 -2.65 -3.73 4.87
N ILE A 305 -1.92 -4.55 5.65
CA ILE A 305 -2.27 -5.97 5.86
C ILE A 305 -3.71 -6.19 6.34
N PHE A 306 -4.26 -5.32 7.20
CA PHE A 306 -5.65 -5.42 7.63
C PHE A 306 -6.64 -5.14 6.49
N GLN A 307 -6.43 -4.07 5.72
CA GLN A 307 -7.23 -3.79 4.52
C GLN A 307 -7.07 -4.87 3.45
N ILE A 308 -5.88 -5.48 3.32
CA ILE A 308 -5.60 -6.54 2.35
C ILE A 308 -6.39 -7.80 2.66
N HIS A 309 -6.44 -8.24 3.94
CA HIS A 309 -7.30 -9.36 4.31
C HIS A 309 -8.76 -9.00 4.12
N VAL A 310 -9.22 -7.79 4.50
CA VAL A 310 -10.62 -7.39 4.28
C VAL A 310 -10.98 -7.35 2.78
N VAL A 311 -10.12 -6.85 1.90
CA VAL A 311 -10.42 -6.76 0.46
C VAL A 311 -10.28 -8.12 -0.24
N ILE A 312 -9.28 -8.94 0.10
CA ILE A 312 -9.18 -10.32 -0.39
C ILE A 312 -10.38 -11.14 0.12
N LEU A 313 -10.76 -10.99 1.39
CA LEU A 313 -11.95 -11.60 1.97
C LEU A 313 -13.24 -11.05 1.34
N ILE A 314 -13.33 -9.78 0.91
CA ILE A 314 -14.50 -9.27 0.18
C ILE A 314 -14.57 -9.85 -1.25
N ILE A 315 -13.46 -9.90 -1.98
CA ILE A 315 -13.40 -10.50 -3.32
C ILE A 315 -13.72 -12.00 -3.23
N LEU A 316 -13.16 -12.68 -2.24
CA LEU A 316 -13.51 -14.06 -1.93
C LEU A 316 -14.94 -14.17 -1.45
N LEU A 317 -15.49 -13.28 -0.61
CA LEU A 317 -16.89 -13.32 -0.15
C LEU A 317 -17.88 -13.13 -1.31
N MET A 318 -17.62 -12.20 -2.23
CA MET A 318 -18.41 -12.02 -3.45
C MET A 318 -18.32 -13.23 -4.38
N GLN A 319 -17.16 -13.92 -4.43
CA GLN A 319 -17.03 -15.22 -5.11
C GLN A 319 -17.70 -16.35 -4.31
N ILE A 320 -17.70 -16.29 -2.98
CA ILE A 320 -18.30 -17.25 -2.05
C ILE A 320 -19.82 -17.18 -2.09
N PHE A 321 -20.42 -16.01 -2.35
CA PHE A 321 -21.87 -15.92 -2.60
C PHE A 321 -22.31 -16.72 -3.83
N ALA A 322 -21.42 -16.97 -4.80
CA ALA A 322 -21.64 -17.94 -5.90
C ALA A 322 -21.20 -19.38 -5.56
N LEU A 323 -20.55 -19.61 -4.42
CA LEU A 323 -20.02 -20.92 -3.97
C LEU A 323 -20.68 -21.44 -2.68
N VAL A 324 -21.66 -20.73 -2.08
CA VAL A 324 -22.26 -21.10 -0.78
C VAL A 324 -22.68 -22.58 -0.73
N PRO A 325 -23.37 -23.14 -1.74
CA PRO A 325 -23.76 -24.56 -1.72
C PRO A 325 -22.56 -25.51 -1.67
N LEU A 326 -21.51 -25.22 -2.43
CA LEU A 326 -20.30 -26.04 -2.53
C LEU A 326 -19.45 -25.99 -1.24
N ILE A 327 -19.39 -24.83 -0.60
CA ILE A 327 -18.63 -24.65 0.65
C ILE A 327 -19.37 -25.28 1.83
N TYR A 328 -20.70 -25.16 1.89
CA TYR A 328 -21.51 -25.87 2.89
C TYR A 328 -21.37 -27.40 2.77
N LEU A 329 -21.37 -27.95 1.54
CA LEU A 329 -21.14 -29.38 1.33
C LEU A 329 -19.72 -29.82 1.73
N ALA A 330 -18.69 -29.04 1.40
CA ALA A 330 -17.32 -29.39 1.74
C ALA A 330 -17.08 -29.42 3.27
N VAL A 331 -17.65 -28.48 4.00
CA VAL A 331 -17.56 -28.43 5.48
C VAL A 331 -18.36 -29.57 6.12
N SER A 332 -19.56 -29.87 5.61
CA SER A 332 -20.45 -30.89 6.21
C SER A 332 -20.09 -32.34 5.87
N VAL A 333 -19.54 -32.63 4.68
CA VAL A 333 -19.29 -34.02 4.23
C VAL A 333 -17.82 -34.46 4.39
N LEU A 334 -16.84 -33.54 4.31
CA LEU A 334 -15.42 -33.91 4.38
C LEU A 334 -14.76 -33.63 5.73
N GLY A 335 -15.46 -32.96 6.66
CA GLY A 335 -14.88 -32.55 7.96
C GLY A 335 -13.71 -31.55 7.84
N VAL A 336 -13.50 -30.98 6.65
CA VAL A 336 -12.43 -30.02 6.39
C VAL A 336 -12.91 -28.63 6.80
N ASN A 337 -12.30 -28.08 7.85
CA ASN A 337 -12.40 -26.66 8.16
C ASN A 337 -11.71 -25.84 7.05
N ILE A 338 -12.46 -25.49 6.00
CA ILE A 338 -12.00 -24.55 4.97
C ILE A 338 -12.04 -23.14 5.56
N ILE A 339 -11.04 -22.82 6.39
CA ILE A 339 -10.76 -21.46 6.83
C ILE A 339 -10.14 -20.74 5.63
N ILE A 340 -10.96 -19.94 4.96
CA ILE A 340 -10.53 -19.03 3.91
C ILE A 340 -9.89 -17.81 4.60
N PHE A 341 -8.61 -17.57 4.30
CA PHE A 341 -7.78 -16.46 4.81
C PHE A 341 -7.63 -15.36 3.76
#